data_AF-A0A519U5S3-F1
#
_entry.id   AF-A0A519U5S3-F1
#
_cell.length_a   1.000
_cell.length_b   1.000
_cell.length_c   1.000
_cell.angle_alpha   90.00
_cell.angle_beta   90.00
_cell.angle_gamma   90.00
#
_symmetry.space_group_name_H-M   'P 1'
#
loop_
_entity.id
_entity.type
_entity.pdbx_description
1 polymer ?
#
loop_
_entity_poly.entity_id
_entity_poly.type
_entity_poly.pdbx_seq_one_letter_code
_entity_poly.pdbx_strand_id
1 'polypeptide(L)'
;MEKIITTLLLIVVVNVSYAQTLAQKIATIRAEVQKINNSSGYNIKTLSNEEFLDEMSDGGGELQAYYRNDELVKIVEKIYLSSCINITEYYLKSGILIFAYVQGKQWYYNEKLNEFDPKRTTLNMESRFYYENSQLINSILKGQNKCSGQPNSEWAKNYVDNLKLHQQKLSIKKTRPRKIFNN
;
A
#
# COMPACT_ATOMS: atom_id res chain seq x y z
N MET A 1 0.83 51.22 10.84
CA MET A 1 0.11 50.39 9.84
C MET A 1 1.04 49.83 8.77
N GLU A 2 1.99 50.61 8.22
CA GLU A 2 2.94 50.12 7.19
C GLU A 2 3.78 48.90 7.60
N LYS A 3 4.24 48.82 8.86
CA LYS A 3 4.97 47.64 9.39
C LYS A 3 4.10 46.39 9.52
N ILE A 4 2.78 46.54 9.70
CA ILE A 4 1.84 45.40 9.81
C ILE A 4 1.55 44.84 8.42
N ILE A 5 1.38 45.72 7.43
CA ILE A 5 1.14 45.33 6.02
C ILE A 5 2.36 44.60 5.43
N THR A 6 3.58 45.07 5.69
CA THR A 6 4.81 44.41 5.24
C THR A 6 5.02 43.04 5.89
N THR A 7 4.68 42.88 7.17
CA THR A 7 4.77 41.58 7.86
C THR A 7 3.73 40.58 7.34
N LEU A 8 2.51 41.04 7.04
CA LEU A 8 1.44 40.20 6.48
C LEU A 8 1.77 39.73 5.06
N LEU A 9 2.38 40.59 4.25
CA LEU A 9 2.79 40.26 2.88
C LEU A 9 3.90 39.19 2.86
N LEU A 10 4.85 39.24 3.80
CA LEU A 10 5.94 38.27 3.91
C LEU A 10 5.42 36.86 4.24
N ILE A 11 4.41 36.76 5.12
CA ILE A 11 3.79 35.49 5.53
C ILE A 11 3.05 34.82 4.36
N VAL A 12 2.44 35.59 3.44
CA VAL A 12 1.75 35.01 2.28
C VAL A 12 2.74 34.37 1.28
N VAL A 13 3.90 34.99 1.06
CA VAL A 13 4.88 34.51 0.07
C VAL A 13 5.54 33.19 0.47
N VAL A 14 5.86 32.98 1.76
CA VAL A 14 6.41 31.69 2.21
C VAL A 14 5.42 30.55 2.05
N ASN A 15 4.13 30.76 2.36
CA ASN A 15 3.11 29.71 2.26
C ASN A 15 2.88 29.24 0.81
N VAL A 16 2.94 30.15 -0.18
CA VAL A 16 2.80 29.80 -1.60
C VAL A 16 3.97 28.94 -2.09
N SER A 17 5.18 29.20 -1.59
CA SER A 17 6.38 28.44 -1.95
C SER A 17 6.31 26.98 -1.45
N TYR A 18 5.87 26.76 -0.21
CA TYR A 18 5.71 25.41 0.34
C TYR A 18 4.65 24.59 -0.42
N ALA A 19 3.51 25.20 -0.77
CA ALA A 19 2.46 24.50 -1.52
C ALA A 19 2.91 24.05 -2.92
N GLN A 20 3.71 24.88 -3.60
CA GLN A 20 4.31 24.53 -4.90
C GLN A 20 5.24 23.31 -4.77
N THR A 21 6.03 23.24 -3.70
CA THR A 21 6.94 22.09 -3.49
C THR A 21 6.19 20.78 -3.21
N LEU A 22 5.09 20.81 -2.44
CA LEU A 22 4.30 19.60 -2.17
C LEU A 22 3.61 19.06 -3.42
N ALA A 23 3.00 19.94 -4.22
CA ALA A 23 2.36 19.55 -5.48
C ALA A 23 3.36 18.90 -6.45
N GLN A 24 4.56 19.47 -6.55
CA GLN A 24 5.64 18.92 -7.37
C GLN A 24 6.12 17.54 -6.87
N LYS A 25 6.28 17.37 -5.55
CA LYS A 25 6.61 16.07 -4.95
C LYS A 25 5.55 15.01 -5.25
N ILE A 26 4.27 15.34 -5.06
CA ILE A 26 3.15 14.43 -5.38
C ILE A 26 3.13 14.07 -6.87
N ALA A 27 3.34 15.06 -7.76
CA ALA A 27 3.38 14.82 -9.20
C ALA A 27 4.53 13.87 -9.58
N THR A 28 5.70 14.05 -8.97
CA THR A 28 6.88 13.18 -9.17
C THR A 28 6.59 11.74 -8.71
N ILE A 29 5.99 11.57 -7.54
CA ILE A 29 5.59 10.24 -7.04
C ILE A 29 4.57 9.58 -7.97
N ARG A 30 3.56 10.32 -8.44
CA ARG A 30 2.55 9.80 -9.39
C ARG A 30 3.18 9.34 -10.70
N ALA A 31 4.13 10.11 -11.24
CA ALA A 31 4.85 9.74 -12.45
C ALA A 31 5.64 8.44 -12.26
N GLU A 32 6.31 8.25 -11.12
CA GLU A 32 7.02 7.01 -10.81
C GLU A 32 6.04 5.82 -10.66
N VAL A 33 4.93 6.00 -9.93
CA VAL A 33 3.88 4.98 -9.79
C VAL A 33 3.31 4.58 -11.16
N GLN A 34 3.05 5.54 -12.03
CA GLN A 34 2.57 5.29 -13.39
C GLN A 34 3.61 4.54 -14.22
N LYS A 35 4.89 4.95 -14.14
CA LYS A 35 6.00 4.25 -14.80
C LYS A 35 6.10 2.80 -14.34
N ILE A 36 5.96 2.53 -13.04
CA ILE A 36 5.93 1.16 -12.50
C ILE A 36 4.72 0.41 -13.06
N ASN A 37 3.50 0.94 -12.95
CA ASN A 37 2.31 0.23 -13.42
C ASN A 37 2.27 -0.03 -14.93
N ASN A 38 2.90 0.83 -15.73
CA ASN A 38 2.94 0.69 -17.19
C ASN A 38 4.13 -0.14 -17.69
N SER A 39 5.06 -0.52 -16.82
CA SER A 39 6.19 -1.37 -17.20
C SER A 39 5.75 -2.84 -17.26
N SER A 40 6.45 -3.63 -18.06
CA SER A 40 6.30 -5.09 -18.15
C SER A 40 7.64 -5.77 -17.86
N GLY A 41 7.66 -7.11 -17.90
CA GLY A 41 8.89 -7.89 -17.72
C GLY A 41 9.38 -8.00 -16.27
N TYR A 42 8.47 -7.89 -15.30
CA TYR A 42 8.80 -8.07 -13.90
C TYR A 42 9.15 -9.53 -13.57
N ASN A 43 10.20 -9.70 -12.78
CA ASN A 43 10.41 -10.93 -12.04
C ASN A 43 9.48 -10.89 -10.81
N ILE A 44 8.54 -11.82 -10.70
CA ILE A 44 7.54 -11.82 -9.63
C ILE A 44 7.85 -12.94 -8.64
N LYS A 45 7.95 -12.60 -7.36
CA LYS A 45 8.01 -13.56 -6.25
C LYS A 45 6.69 -13.50 -5.48
N THR A 46 6.05 -14.64 -5.30
CA THR A 46 4.80 -14.76 -4.55
C THR A 46 5.05 -15.51 -3.25
N LEU A 47 4.51 -14.99 -2.15
CA LEU A 47 4.39 -15.65 -0.86
C LEU A 47 2.90 -15.82 -0.54
N SER A 48 2.52 -16.97 0.01
CA SER A 48 1.16 -17.33 0.38
C SER A 48 1.04 -17.56 1.88
N ASN A 49 -0.08 -17.15 2.48
CA ASN A 49 -0.48 -17.47 3.86
C ASN A 49 0.70 -17.41 4.86
N GLU A 50 1.12 -18.56 5.39
CA GLU A 50 2.11 -18.71 6.46
C GLU A 50 3.52 -18.24 6.05
N GLU A 51 3.76 -17.99 4.76
CA GLU A 51 5.02 -17.46 4.27
C GLU A 51 5.23 -16.00 4.63
N PHE A 52 4.15 -15.24 4.87
CA PHE A 52 4.25 -13.82 5.22
C PHE A 52 3.30 -13.38 6.32
N LEU A 53 2.20 -14.10 6.54
CA LEU A 53 1.28 -13.87 7.66
C LEU A 53 1.75 -14.62 8.89
N ASP A 54 1.81 -13.91 10.01
CA ASP A 54 2.04 -14.54 11.32
C ASP A 54 0.74 -15.15 11.88
N GLU A 55 -0.42 -14.61 11.49
CA GLU A 55 -1.75 -15.15 11.80
C GLU A 55 -2.58 -15.27 10.51
N MET A 56 -3.21 -16.43 10.30
CA MET A 56 -4.07 -16.62 9.14
C MET A 56 -5.42 -15.93 9.35
N SER A 57 -5.83 -15.13 8.37
CA SER A 57 -7.24 -14.77 8.24
C SER A 57 -8.05 -15.98 7.76
N ASP A 58 -9.36 -15.92 7.99
CA ASP A 58 -10.36 -16.86 7.49
C ASP A 58 -10.28 -17.11 5.97
N GLY A 59 -9.93 -16.09 5.17
CA GLY A 59 -9.73 -16.20 3.72
C GLY A 59 -8.29 -16.38 3.26
N GLY A 60 -7.32 -16.31 4.18
CA GLY A 60 -5.89 -16.32 3.87
C GLY A 60 -5.37 -15.03 3.20
N GLY A 61 -4.17 -15.11 2.63
CA GLY A 61 -3.55 -13.96 1.99
C GLY A 61 -2.49 -14.29 0.95
N GLU A 62 -2.20 -13.30 0.12
CA GLU A 62 -1.20 -13.35 -0.95
C GLU A 62 -0.32 -12.10 -0.89
N LEU A 63 0.99 -12.28 -1.00
CA LEU A 63 1.96 -11.21 -1.15
C LEU A 63 2.75 -11.41 -2.45
N GLN A 64 2.64 -10.46 -3.38
CA GLN A 64 3.36 -10.47 -4.66
C GLN A 64 4.39 -9.35 -4.68
N ALA A 65 5.66 -9.70 -4.86
CA ALA A 65 6.77 -8.77 -4.97
C ALA A 65 7.28 -8.70 -6.41
N TYR A 66 7.38 -7.49 -6.95
CA TYR A 66 7.73 -7.23 -8.34
C TYR A 66 9.13 -6.61 -8.40
N TYR A 67 10.02 -7.30 -9.10
CA TYR A 67 11.42 -6.92 -9.27
C TYR A 67 11.71 -6.53 -10.71
N ARG A 68 12.45 -5.43 -10.90
CA ARG A 68 12.97 -5.00 -12.20
C ARG A 68 14.47 -4.76 -12.06
N ASN A 69 15.27 -5.45 -12.88
CA ASN A 69 16.73 -5.43 -12.77
C ASN A 69 17.19 -5.73 -11.32
N ASP A 70 16.58 -6.76 -10.71
CA ASP A 70 16.80 -7.17 -9.32
C ASP A 70 16.45 -6.14 -8.23
N GLU A 71 15.93 -4.97 -8.61
CA GLU A 71 15.40 -3.97 -7.67
C GLU A 71 13.92 -4.23 -7.38
N LEU A 72 13.56 -4.31 -6.09
CA LEU A 72 12.16 -4.39 -5.66
C LEU A 72 11.47 -3.02 -5.85
N VAL A 73 10.48 -2.96 -6.74
CA VAL A 73 9.79 -1.71 -7.08
C VAL A 73 8.33 -1.67 -6.63
N LYS A 74 7.70 -2.83 -6.43
CA LYS A 74 6.31 -2.93 -6.00
C LYS A 74 6.07 -4.17 -5.15
N ILE A 75 5.21 -4.04 -4.13
CA ILE A 75 4.61 -5.15 -3.41
C ILE A 75 3.09 -5.01 -3.48
N VAL A 76 2.38 -6.10 -3.69
CA VAL A 76 0.92 -6.19 -3.59
C VAL A 76 0.59 -7.21 -2.51
N GLU A 77 0.00 -6.75 -1.42
CA GLU A 77 -0.61 -7.59 -0.39
C GLU A 77 -2.11 -7.67 -0.62
N LYS A 78 -2.67 -8.88 -0.54
CA LYS A 78 -4.10 -9.12 -0.50
C LYS A 78 -4.42 -9.97 0.71
N ILE A 79 -5.28 -9.46 1.57
CA ILE A 79 -5.85 -10.18 2.71
C ILE A 79 -7.31 -10.44 2.40
N TYR A 80 -7.69 -11.71 2.33
CA TYR A 80 -9.05 -12.13 2.12
C TYR A 80 -9.71 -12.36 3.47
N LEU A 81 -10.89 -11.74 3.65
CA LEU A 81 -11.69 -11.80 4.86
C LEU A 81 -13.09 -12.36 4.54
N SER A 82 -13.83 -12.82 5.55
CA SER A 82 -15.20 -13.37 5.43
C SER A 82 -16.11 -12.61 4.48
N SER A 83 -16.13 -11.27 4.57
CA SER A 83 -17.01 -10.41 3.76
C SER A 83 -16.27 -9.33 2.95
N CYS A 84 -14.94 -9.28 3.04
CA CYS A 84 -14.14 -8.21 2.47
C CYS A 84 -12.82 -8.70 1.86
N ILE A 85 -12.18 -7.81 1.10
CA ILE A 85 -10.78 -7.96 0.68
C ILE A 85 -10.07 -6.65 1.00
N ASN A 86 -8.95 -6.73 1.71
CA ASN A 86 -8.03 -5.61 1.87
C ASN A 86 -6.87 -5.80 0.91
N ILE A 87 -6.60 -4.79 0.10
CA ILE A 87 -5.49 -4.80 -0.86
C ILE A 87 -4.60 -3.62 -0.53
N THR A 88 -3.32 -3.88 -0.32
CA THR A 88 -2.31 -2.84 -0.11
C THR A 88 -1.24 -2.97 -1.18
N GLU A 89 -1.05 -1.92 -1.97
CA GLU A 89 0.04 -1.82 -2.93
C GLU A 89 1.10 -0.84 -2.42
N TYR A 90 2.32 -1.33 -2.25
CA TYR A 90 3.48 -0.55 -1.87
C TYR A 90 4.32 -0.26 -3.11
N TYR A 91 4.68 1.00 -3.33
CA TYR A 91 5.54 1.41 -4.43
C TYR A 91 6.84 1.99 -3.87
N LEU A 92 7.94 1.48 -4.40
CA LEU A 92 9.27 1.77 -3.92
C LEU A 92 10.10 2.46 -4.98
N LYS A 93 11.01 3.32 -4.52
CA LYS A 93 12.09 3.87 -5.33
C LYS A 93 13.39 3.73 -4.55
N SER A 94 14.37 3.04 -5.13
CA SER A 94 15.65 2.75 -4.46
C SER A 94 15.45 2.07 -3.10
N GLY A 95 14.48 1.15 -3.03
CA GLY A 95 14.14 0.41 -1.81
C GLY A 95 13.36 1.19 -0.74
N ILE A 96 13.03 2.47 -0.97
CA ILE A 96 12.30 3.33 -0.03
C ILE A 96 10.84 3.48 -0.45
N LEU A 97 9.91 3.41 0.51
CA LEU A 97 8.48 3.66 0.26
C LEU A 97 8.25 5.10 -0.21
N ILE A 98 7.64 5.25 -1.38
CA ILE A 98 7.21 6.55 -1.92
C ILE A 98 5.69 6.68 -1.99
N PHE A 99 4.98 5.56 -2.06
CA PHE A 99 3.53 5.57 -2.19
C PHE A 99 2.91 4.26 -1.69
N ALA A 100 1.81 4.36 -0.95
CA ALA A 100 0.95 3.24 -0.61
C ALA A 100 -0.48 3.49 -1.11
N TYR A 101 -1.03 2.49 -1.80
CA TYR A 101 -2.41 2.50 -2.28
C TYR A 101 -3.19 1.39 -1.61
N VAL A 102 -4.28 1.75 -0.94
CA VAL A 102 -5.05 0.84 -0.09
C VAL A 102 -6.47 0.79 -0.58
N GLN A 103 -6.97 -0.41 -0.83
CA GLN A 103 -8.34 -0.65 -1.24
C GLN A 103 -9.01 -1.57 -0.24
N GLY A 104 -10.23 -1.20 0.15
CA GLY A 104 -11.13 -2.08 0.87
C GLY A 104 -12.30 -2.43 -0.05
N LYS A 105 -12.39 -3.70 -0.43
CA LYS A 105 -13.49 -4.23 -1.23
C LYS A 105 -14.43 -5.06 -0.36
N GLN A 106 -15.70 -5.12 -0.74
CA GLN A 106 -16.70 -5.97 -0.10
C GLN A 106 -17.25 -6.97 -1.11
N TRP A 107 -17.40 -8.23 -0.70
CA TRP A 107 -18.04 -9.26 -1.52
C TRP A 107 -19.53 -8.94 -1.69
N TYR A 108 -20.04 -9.15 -2.89
CA TYR A 108 -21.48 -9.04 -3.14
C TYR A 108 -22.21 -10.14 -2.35
N TYR A 109 -23.28 -9.78 -1.65
CA TYR A 109 -24.13 -10.75 -0.95
C TYR A 109 -25.32 -11.14 -1.84
N ASN A 110 -25.45 -12.43 -2.13
CA ASN A 110 -26.60 -12.96 -2.86
C ASN A 110 -27.70 -13.35 -1.86
N GLU A 111 -28.71 -12.49 -1.71
CA GLU A 111 -29.82 -12.72 -0.79
C GLU A 111 -30.63 -13.99 -1.10
N LYS A 112 -30.69 -14.43 -2.37
CA LYS A 112 -31.42 -15.64 -2.77
C LYS A 112 -30.72 -16.92 -2.34
N LEU A 113 -29.39 -16.92 -2.39
CA LEU A 113 -28.55 -18.07 -2.02
C LEU A 113 -28.03 -17.97 -0.58
N ASN A 114 -28.24 -16.83 0.09
CA ASN A 114 -27.78 -16.54 1.44
C ASN A 114 -26.25 -16.73 1.59
N GLU A 115 -25.49 -16.30 0.58
CA GLU A 115 -24.04 -16.47 0.50
C GLU A 115 -23.36 -15.25 -0.15
N PHE A 116 -22.06 -15.09 0.10
CA PHE A 116 -21.24 -14.10 -0.62
C PHE A 116 -20.77 -14.67 -1.96
N ASP A 117 -20.83 -13.85 -3.01
CA ASP A 117 -20.28 -14.17 -4.33
C ASP A 117 -18.81 -13.73 -4.42
N PRO A 118 -17.84 -14.67 -4.41
CA PRO A 118 -16.41 -14.35 -4.45
C PRO A 118 -15.93 -13.86 -5.82
N LYS A 119 -16.81 -13.79 -6.83
CA LYS A 119 -16.48 -13.26 -8.16
C LYS A 119 -16.87 -11.80 -8.32
N ARG A 120 -17.66 -11.27 -7.38
CA ARG A 120 -18.21 -9.91 -7.46
C ARG A 120 -17.86 -9.12 -6.22
N THR A 121 -17.22 -7.98 -6.43
CA THR A 121 -16.82 -7.06 -5.35
C THR A 121 -17.19 -5.63 -5.66
N THR A 122 -17.49 -4.86 -4.62
CA THR A 122 -17.62 -3.40 -4.68
C THR A 122 -16.45 -2.74 -3.98
N LEU A 123 -15.88 -1.69 -4.57
CA LEU A 123 -14.86 -0.87 -3.92
C LEU A 123 -15.54 0.13 -2.98
N ASN A 124 -15.32 -0.03 -1.68
CA ASN A 124 -15.98 0.80 -0.66
C ASN A 124 -15.00 1.77 0.02
N MET A 125 -13.71 1.45 -0.02
CA MET A 125 -12.65 2.27 0.56
C MET A 125 -11.50 2.41 -0.43
N GLU A 126 -11.00 3.64 -0.57
CA GLU A 126 -9.77 3.94 -1.29
C GLU A 126 -8.94 4.91 -0.46
N SER A 127 -7.68 4.56 -0.20
CA SER A 127 -6.73 5.47 0.45
C SER A 127 -5.40 5.52 -0.30
N ARG A 128 -4.82 6.72 -0.34
CA ARG A 128 -3.56 7.01 -1.03
C ARG A 128 -2.66 7.74 -0.06
N PHE A 129 -1.48 7.19 0.21
CA PHE A 129 -0.49 7.78 1.12
C PHE A 129 0.78 8.08 0.33
N TYR A 130 1.23 9.32 0.37
CA TYR A 130 2.41 9.81 -0.34
C TYR A 130 3.53 10.02 0.68
N TYR A 131 4.72 9.53 0.36
CA TYR A 131 5.86 9.56 1.28
C TYR A 131 7.06 10.26 0.66
N GLU A 132 7.83 10.92 1.50
CA GLU A 132 9.18 11.39 1.22
C GLU A 132 10.10 10.90 2.33
N ASN A 133 11.17 10.18 1.98
CA ASN A 133 12.09 9.58 2.96
C ASN A 133 11.36 8.77 4.05
N SER A 134 10.34 8.00 3.66
CA SER A 134 9.47 7.22 4.56
C SER A 134 8.63 8.04 5.54
N GLN A 135 8.56 9.38 5.39
CA GLN A 135 7.66 10.24 6.16
C GLN A 135 6.44 10.60 5.32
N LEU A 136 5.25 10.60 5.95
CA LEU A 136 4.01 10.98 5.27
C LEU A 136 4.05 12.46 4.90
N ILE A 137 3.88 12.77 3.62
CA ILE A 137 3.77 14.16 3.14
C ILE A 137 2.34 14.53 2.72
N ASN A 138 1.51 13.54 2.37
CA ASN A 138 0.10 13.74 2.04
C ASN A 138 -0.69 12.43 2.11
N SER A 139 -2.00 12.53 2.35
CA SER A 139 -2.94 11.41 2.25
C SER A 139 -4.26 11.84 1.61
N ILE A 140 -4.85 10.94 0.81
CA ILE A 140 -6.23 11.07 0.30
C ILE A 140 -6.99 9.87 0.81
N LEU A 141 -8.04 10.10 1.59
CA LEU A 141 -8.80 9.06 2.28
C LEU A 141 -10.25 9.13 1.80
N LYS A 142 -10.82 8.01 1.35
CA LYS A 142 -12.19 7.93 0.83
C LYS A 142 -12.90 6.67 1.30
N GLY A 143 -14.17 6.86 1.66
CA GLY A 143 -15.07 5.76 2.01
C GLY A 143 -14.68 5.05 3.29
N GLN A 144 -15.17 3.83 3.43
CA GLN A 144 -14.92 2.96 4.58
C GLN A 144 -15.10 1.51 4.17
N ASN A 145 -14.40 0.59 4.83
CA ASN A 145 -14.59 -0.84 4.61
C ASN A 145 -15.22 -1.47 5.85
N LYS A 146 -16.15 -2.41 5.64
CA LYS A 146 -16.85 -3.07 6.75
C LYS A 146 -15.89 -3.81 7.69
N CYS A 147 -14.80 -4.35 7.16
CA CYS A 147 -13.86 -5.16 7.92
C CYS A 147 -12.68 -4.36 8.49
N SER A 148 -12.22 -3.28 7.83
CA SER A 148 -11.11 -2.46 8.32
C SER A 148 -11.51 -1.09 8.87
N GLY A 149 -12.79 -0.73 8.80
CA GLY A 149 -13.29 0.58 9.26
C GLY A 149 -13.00 1.73 8.30
N GLN A 150 -13.04 2.94 8.84
CA GLN A 150 -12.74 4.18 8.12
C GLN A 150 -11.22 4.44 8.13
N PRO A 151 -10.62 4.75 6.97
CA PRO A 151 -9.19 5.03 6.90
C PRO A 151 -8.87 6.37 7.58
N ASN A 152 -7.70 6.43 8.22
CA ASN A 152 -7.15 7.64 8.82
C ASN A 152 -5.67 7.81 8.45
N SER A 153 -5.09 8.98 8.73
CA SER A 153 -3.70 9.29 8.41
C SER A 153 -2.69 8.52 9.28
N GLU A 154 -3.08 8.03 10.45
CA GLU A 154 -2.21 7.28 11.37
C GLU A 154 -1.79 5.93 10.79
N TRP A 155 -2.63 5.34 9.92
CA TRP A 155 -2.30 4.12 9.17
C TRP A 155 -1.02 4.26 8.34
N ALA A 156 -0.63 5.48 7.98
CA ALA A 156 0.57 5.74 7.19
C ALA A 156 1.84 5.13 7.80
N LYS A 157 1.97 5.13 9.14
CA LYS A 157 3.12 4.54 9.82
C LYS A 157 3.13 3.02 9.68
N ASN A 158 1.96 2.39 9.77
CA ASN A 158 1.83 0.94 9.66
C ASN A 158 2.30 0.44 8.29
N TYR A 159 2.06 1.18 7.21
CA TYR A 159 2.54 0.78 5.88
C TYR A 159 4.07 0.83 5.75
N VAL A 160 4.74 1.77 6.42
CA VAL A 160 6.20 1.80 6.45
C VAL A 160 6.75 0.59 7.22
N ASP A 161 6.14 0.25 8.35
CA ASP A 161 6.59 -0.86 9.19
C ASP A 161 6.27 -2.24 8.56
N ASN A 162 5.08 -2.41 7.99
CA ASN A 162 4.68 -3.62 7.26
C ASN A 162 5.57 -3.85 6.04
N LEU A 163 5.95 -2.78 5.32
CA LEU A 163 6.90 -2.91 4.21
C LEU A 163 8.22 -3.54 4.65
N LYS A 164 8.78 -3.10 5.79
CA LYS A 164 10.03 -3.66 6.32
C LYS A 164 9.87 -5.15 6.63
N LEU A 165 8.75 -5.54 7.24
CA LEU A 165 8.46 -6.94 7.53
C LEU A 165 8.35 -7.78 6.26
N HIS A 166 7.64 -7.28 5.24
CA HIS A 166 7.56 -7.95 3.94
C HIS A 166 8.93 -8.10 3.28
N GLN A 167 9.77 -7.05 3.29
CA GLN A 167 11.13 -7.11 2.77
C GLN A 167 11.96 -8.18 3.48
N GLN A 168 11.84 -8.30 4.81
CA GLN A 168 12.49 -9.35 5.58
C GLN A 168 12.01 -10.75 5.16
N LYS A 169 10.70 -11.01 5.13
CA LYS A 169 10.14 -12.31 4.70
C LYS A 169 10.57 -12.66 3.26
N LEU A 170 10.64 -11.68 2.37
CA LEU A 170 11.09 -11.85 0.98
C LEU A 170 12.60 -12.17 0.87
N SER A 171 13.42 -11.74 1.82
CA SER A 171 14.87 -12.02 1.83
C SER A 171 15.22 -13.43 2.33
N ILE A 172 14.34 -14.07 3.09
CA ILE A 172 14.58 -15.41 3.64
C ILE A 172 14.54 -16.43 2.49
N LYS A 173 15.65 -17.16 2.29
CA LYS A 173 15.69 -18.35 1.43
C LYS A 173 15.09 -19.52 2.22
N LYS A 174 13.98 -20.10 1.76
CA LYS A 174 13.46 -21.35 2.33
C LYS A 174 14.45 -22.49 2.06
N THR A 175 15.16 -22.94 3.08
CA THR A 175 15.73 -24.28 3.11
C THR A 175 14.57 -25.26 3.30
N ARG A 176 14.21 -26.03 2.26
CA ARG A 176 13.26 -27.13 2.42
C ARG A 176 13.86 -28.14 3.42
N PRO A 177 13.13 -28.58 4.47
CA PRO A 177 13.58 -29.72 5.24
C PRO A 177 13.68 -30.93 4.30
N ARG A 178 14.86 -31.56 4.21
CA ARG A 178 14.99 -32.89 3.59
C ARG A 178 14.04 -33.80 4.35
N LYS A 179 13.02 -34.33 3.68
CA LYS A 179 12.30 -35.50 4.18
C LYS A 179 13.33 -36.63 4.30
N ILE A 180 13.81 -36.88 5.51
CA ILE A 180 14.50 -38.11 5.83
C ILE A 180 13.38 -39.15 5.94
N PHE A 181 13.14 -39.86 4.84
CA PHE A 181 12.43 -41.13 4.91
C PHE A 181 13.40 -42.12 5.55
N ASN A 182 13.19 -42.43 6.83
CA ASN A 182 13.75 -43.64 7.42
C ASN A 182 12.78 -44.78 7.11
N ASN A 183 13.32 -45.83 6.47
CA ASN A 183 12.66 -47.08 6.10
C ASN A 183 12.02 -47.79 7.30
#